data_AF-A0A815B5L1-F1
#
_entry.id   AF-A0A815B5L1-F1
#
_cell.length_a   1.000
_cell.length_b   1.000
_cell.length_c   1.000
_cell.angle_alpha   90.00
_cell.angle_beta   90.00
_cell.angle_gamma   90.00
#
_symmetry.space_group_name_H-M   'P 1'
#
loop_
_entity.id
_entity.type
_entity.pdbx_description
1 polymer ?
#
loop_
_entity_poly.entity_id
_entity_poly.type
_entity_poly.pdbx_seq_one_letter_code
_entity_poly.pdbx_strand_id
1 'polypeptide(L)'
;LPSQSFECSTISHHPFIDSIQNLTVQEALMKQFKEVAIQSRITLFNMYLKSAEDQQEEYKMKHEANVKKMDASQHTLNKNEKLPSTFVQLINERCNKITERIICIYKFKSESIPSKPS
;
A
#
# COMPACT_ATOMS: atom_id res chain seq x y z
N LEU A 1 -15.01 -2.69 5.92
CA LEU A 1 -14.73 -1.40 5.27
C LEU A 1 -16.05 -0.79 4.81
N PRO A 2 -16.31 0.51 5.05
CA PRO A 2 -17.47 1.15 4.45
C PRO A 2 -17.19 1.32 2.95
N SER A 3 -17.95 0.59 2.14
CA SER A 3 -17.95 0.71 0.67
C SER A 3 -18.67 2.00 0.27
N GLN A 4 -18.00 3.13 0.42
CA GLN A 4 -18.44 4.37 -0.22
C GLN A 4 -17.64 4.54 -1.52
N SER A 5 -18.03 3.78 -2.54
CA SER A 5 -17.53 3.98 -3.90
C SER A 5 -18.04 5.33 -4.40
N PHE A 6 -17.14 6.32 -4.45
CA PHE A 6 -17.38 7.62 -5.10
C PHE A 6 -17.58 7.52 -6.62
N GLU A 7 -17.49 6.32 -7.18
CA GLU A 7 -17.50 6.06 -8.61
C GLU A 7 -18.89 6.22 -9.25
N CYS A 8 -19.97 6.23 -8.46
CA CYS A 8 -21.35 6.23 -9.00
C CYS A 8 -22.26 7.39 -8.57
N SER A 9 -21.75 8.46 -7.95
CA SER A 9 -22.58 9.66 -7.78
C SER A 9 -22.70 10.40 -9.11
N THR A 10 -23.78 10.10 -9.85
CA THR A 10 -24.18 10.85 -11.03
C THR A 10 -24.42 12.30 -10.63
N ILE A 11 -23.50 13.19 -11.03
CA ILE A 11 -23.65 14.66 -10.96
C ILE A 11 -24.80 15.15 -11.88
N SER A 12 -25.42 14.23 -12.61
CA SER A 12 -26.37 14.47 -13.67
C SER A 12 -27.81 14.37 -13.19
N HIS A 13 -28.50 15.51 -13.21
CA HIS A 13 -29.93 15.75 -13.01
C HIS A 13 -30.41 16.08 -11.60
N HIS A 14 -30.76 17.35 -11.42
CA HIS A 14 -31.53 17.82 -10.26
C HIS A 14 -32.92 18.25 -10.76
N PRO A 15 -34.01 17.53 -10.41
CA PRO A 15 -35.37 17.77 -10.92
C PRO A 15 -35.86 19.21 -10.74
N PHE A 16 -35.36 19.90 -9.70
CA PHE A 16 -35.64 21.31 -9.46
C PHE A 16 -35.10 22.26 -10.55
N ILE A 17 -33.88 22.03 -11.05
CA ILE A 17 -33.30 22.87 -12.11
C ILE A 17 -34.02 22.61 -13.43
N ASP A 18 -34.41 21.36 -13.67
CA ASP A 18 -35.14 20.95 -14.87
C ASP A 18 -36.57 21.56 -14.94
N SER A 19 -37.13 21.96 -13.78
CA SER A 19 -38.45 22.62 -13.68
C SER A 19 -38.44 24.13 -14.01
N ILE A 20 -37.27 24.73 -14.21
CA ILE A 20 -37.14 26.17 -14.49
C ILE A 20 -37.52 26.44 -15.94
N GLN A 21 -38.60 27.21 -16.15
CA GLN A 21 -39.10 27.56 -17.49
C GLN A 21 -38.19 28.54 -18.25
N ASN A 22 -37.42 29.35 -17.53
CA ASN A 22 -36.45 30.26 -18.13
C ASN A 22 -35.15 29.50 -18.45
N LEU A 23 -34.98 29.16 -19.73
CA LEU A 23 -33.84 28.39 -20.25
C LEU A 23 -32.48 29.01 -19.89
N THR A 24 -32.34 30.34 -19.97
CA THR A 24 -31.06 31.01 -19.65
C THR A 24 -30.70 30.86 -18.18
N VAL A 25 -31.69 30.99 -17.29
CA VAL A 25 -31.51 30.81 -15.84
C VAL A 25 -31.22 29.34 -15.52
N GLN A 26 -31.91 28.41 -16.19
CA GLN A 26 -31.70 26.97 -16.07
C GLN A 26 -30.27 26.57 -16.45
N GLU A 27 -29.79 27.01 -17.61
CA GLU A 27 -28.42 26.71 -18.09
C GLU A 27 -27.36 27.26 -17.14
N ALA A 28 -27.53 28.49 -16.65
CA ALA A 28 -26.61 29.12 -15.70
C ALA A 28 -26.55 28.36 -14.36
N LEU A 29 -27.71 27.98 -13.80
CA LEU A 29 -27.79 27.19 -12.57
C LEU A 29 -27.21 25.78 -12.74
N MET A 30 -27.49 25.12 -13.87
CA MET A 30 -26.94 23.80 -14.15
C MET A 30 -25.41 23.84 -14.26
N LYS A 31 -24.85 24.90 -14.86
CA LYS A 31 -23.40 25.11 -14.92
C LYS A 31 -22.80 25.29 -13.52
N GLN A 32 -23.37 26.17 -12.70
CA GLN A 32 -22.91 26.40 -11.32
C GLN A 32 -23.00 25.14 -10.46
N PHE A 33 -24.09 24.38 -10.58
CA PHE A 33 -24.28 23.13 -9.85
C PHE A 33 -23.20 22.11 -10.20
N LYS A 34 -22.89 21.97 -11.50
CA LYS A 34 -21.80 21.09 -11.97
C LYS A 34 -20.44 21.53 -11.43
N GLU A 35 -20.15 22.83 -11.43
CA GLU A 35 -18.89 23.36 -10.89
C GLU A 35 -18.74 23.05 -9.39
N VAL A 36 -19.78 23.30 -8.59
CA VAL A 36 -19.79 23.00 -7.15
C VAL A 36 -19.63 21.51 -6.88
N ALA A 37 -20.32 20.66 -7.65
CA ALA A 37 -20.23 19.21 -7.50
C ALA A 37 -18.82 18.69 -7.83
N ILE A 38 -18.19 19.20 -8.88
CA ILE A 38 -16.81 18.87 -9.26
C ILE A 38 -15.83 19.32 -8.18
N GLN A 39 -15.94 20.57 -7.71
CA GLN A 39 -15.09 21.09 -6.64
C GLN A 39 -15.23 20.25 -5.36
N SER A 40 -16.46 19.94 -4.96
CA SER A 40 -16.73 19.12 -3.78
C SER A 40 -16.11 17.73 -3.89
N ARG A 41 -16.19 17.11 -5.07
CA ARG A 41 -15.56 15.80 -5.34
C ARG A 41 -14.04 15.88 -5.23
N ILE A 42 -13.41 16.91 -5.81
CA ILE A 42 -11.96 17.12 -5.74
C ILE A 42 -11.52 17.31 -4.28
N THR A 43 -12.23 18.15 -3.52
CA THR A 43 -11.93 18.38 -2.09
C THR A 43 -12.00 17.09 -1.28
N LEU A 44 -13.06 16.30 -1.46
CA LEU A 44 -13.23 15.01 -0.79
C LEU A 44 -12.11 14.03 -1.15
N PHE A 45 -11.73 13.97 -2.43
CA PHE A 45 -10.63 13.11 -2.88
C PHE A 45 -9.29 13.52 -2.25
N ASN A 46 -9.00 14.82 -2.22
CA ASN A 46 -7.78 15.34 -1.59
C ASN A 46 -7.74 15.06 -0.08
N MET A 47 -8.88 15.20 0.62
CA MET A 47 -8.98 14.85 2.04
C MET A 47 -8.71 13.36 2.29
N TYR A 48 -9.25 12.48 1.43
CA TYR A 48 -8.99 11.05 1.52
C TYR A 48 -7.52 10.71 1.27
N LEU A 49 -6.92 11.28 0.22
CA LEU A 49 -5.52 11.07 -0.12
C LEU A 49 -4.61 11.47 1.05
N LYS A 50 -4.82 12.66 1.61
CA LYS A 50 -4.06 13.15 2.75
C LYS A 50 -4.19 12.23 3.97
N SER A 51 -5.40 11.76 4.27
CA SER A 51 -5.63 10.82 5.38
C SER A 51 -4.86 9.51 5.18
N ALA A 52 -4.80 8.99 3.95
CA ALA A 52 -4.03 7.79 3.63
C ALA A 52 -2.51 8.01 3.78
N GLU A 53 -2.00 9.17 3.34
CA GLU A 53 -0.59 9.56 3.49
C GLU A 53 -0.22 9.71 4.98
N ASP A 54 -1.05 10.40 5.76
CA ASP A 54 -0.85 10.58 7.21
C ASP A 54 -0.81 9.23 7.94
N GLN A 55 -1.72 8.31 7.59
CA GLN A 55 -1.71 6.95 8.14
C GLN A 55 -0.44 6.17 7.76
N GLN A 56 -0.01 6.26 6.51
CA GLN A 56 1.21 5.59 6.05
C GLN A 56 2.43 6.07 6.84
N GLU A 57 2.56 7.37 7.06
CA GLU A 57 3.68 7.95 7.83
C GLU A 57 3.61 7.52 9.30
N GLU A 58 2.42 7.47 9.91
CA GLU A 58 2.25 6.96 11.28
C GLU A 58 2.69 5.48 11.41
N TYR A 59 2.30 4.64 10.45
CA TYR A 59 2.72 3.24 10.44
C TYR A 59 4.22 3.09 10.25
N LYS A 60 4.82 3.89 9.38
CA LYS A 60 6.27 3.91 9.16
C LYS A 60 7.01 4.29 10.44
N MET A 61 6.61 5.36 11.11
CA MET A 61 7.19 5.77 12.39
C MET A 61 7.06 4.67 13.47
N LYS A 62 5.89 4.04 13.59
CA LYS A 62 5.68 2.91 14.52
C LYS A 62 6.57 1.72 14.17
N HIS A 63 6.71 1.41 12.89
CA HIS A 63 7.57 0.32 12.43
C HIS A 63 9.04 0.61 12.76
N GLU A 64 9.55 1.79 12.43
CA GLU A 64 10.91 2.21 12.76
C GLU A 64 11.17 2.18 14.29
N ALA A 65 10.21 2.65 15.10
CA ALA A 65 10.31 2.58 16.55
C ALA A 65 10.36 1.12 17.06
N ASN A 66 9.56 0.22 16.48
CA ASN A 66 9.57 -1.20 16.83
C ASN A 66 10.87 -1.89 16.42
N VAL A 67 11.41 -1.57 15.25
CA VAL A 67 12.73 -2.07 14.81
C VAL A 67 13.82 -1.61 15.78
N LYS A 68 13.85 -0.32 16.14
CA LYS A 68 14.80 0.21 17.13
C LYS A 68 14.66 -0.44 18.50
N LYS A 69 13.44 -0.74 18.96
CA LYS A 69 13.20 -1.49 20.20
C LYS A 69 13.75 -2.91 20.15
N MET A 70 13.52 -3.63 19.04
CA MET A 70 14.08 -4.97 18.85
C MET A 70 15.62 -4.93 18.84
N ASP A 71 16.20 -3.96 18.15
CA ASP A 71 17.65 -3.77 18.05
C ASP A 71 18.27 -3.43 19.43
N ALA A 72 17.64 -2.52 20.19
CA ALA A 72 18.05 -2.21 21.57
C ALA A 72 17.93 -3.41 22.52
N SER A 73 16.90 -4.26 22.34
CA SER A 73 16.73 -5.49 23.11
C SER A 73 17.76 -6.58 22.76
N GLN A 74 18.37 -6.54 21.58
CA GLN A 74 19.48 -7.43 21.23
C GLN A 74 20.81 -7.00 21.88
N HIS A 75 21.00 -5.69 22.13
CA HIS A 75 22.20 -5.18 22.83
C HIS A 75 22.11 -5.21 24.36
N THR A 76 20.93 -5.51 24.91
CA THR A 76 20.71 -5.83 26.33
C THR A 76 20.59 -7.34 26.59
N LEU A 77 21.12 -8.18 25.69
CA LEU A 77 21.27 -9.61 25.96
C LEU A 77 22.29 -9.81 27.08
N ASN A 78 21.73 -10.03 28.28
CA ASN A 78 22.36 -10.83 29.31
C ASN A 78 22.92 -12.09 28.61
N LYS A 79 24.22 -12.36 28.69
CA LYS A 79 24.93 -13.43 27.96
C LYS A 79 24.37 -14.87 28.16
N ASN A 80 23.29 -15.02 28.93
CA ASN A 80 22.64 -16.26 29.30
C ASN A 80 21.20 -16.42 28.75
N GLU A 81 20.63 -15.43 28.03
CA GLU A 81 19.30 -15.58 27.45
C GLU A 81 19.35 -16.33 26.11
N LYS A 82 18.80 -17.55 26.12
CA LYS A 82 18.63 -18.34 24.90
C LYS A 82 17.62 -17.65 23.98
N LEU A 83 18.00 -17.42 22.73
CA LEU A 83 17.09 -16.96 21.67
C LEU A 83 15.80 -17.80 21.66
N PRO A 84 14.62 -17.17 21.49
CA PRO A 84 13.37 -17.90 21.33
C PRO A 84 13.48 -18.94 20.21
N SER A 85 13.04 -20.17 20.48
CA SER A 85 13.19 -21.30 19.55
C SER A 85 12.59 -21.03 18.16
N THR A 86 11.51 -20.25 18.10
CA THR A 86 10.88 -19.81 16.84
C THR A 86 11.81 -18.98 15.97
N PHE A 87 12.63 -18.11 16.56
CA PHE A 87 13.62 -17.31 15.81
C PHE A 87 14.73 -18.20 15.27
N VAL A 88 15.22 -19.16 16.07
CA VAL A 88 16.23 -20.14 15.63
C VAL A 88 15.70 -21.00 14.47
N GLN A 89 14.44 -21.43 14.55
CA GLN A 89 13.77 -22.17 13.47
C GLN A 89 13.67 -21.35 12.19
N LEU A 90 13.24 -20.08 12.27
CA LEU A 90 13.16 -19.18 11.11
C LEU A 90 14.53 -18.92 10.46
N ILE A 91 15.57 -18.76 11.27
CA ILE A 91 16.95 -18.60 10.78
C ILE A 91 17.37 -19.87 10.03
N ASN A 92 17.13 -21.06 10.60
CA ASN A 92 17.47 -22.33 9.96
C ASN A 92 16.70 -22.55 8.65
N GLU A 93 15.40 -22.24 8.61
CA GLU A 93 14.59 -22.30 7.39
C GLU A 93 15.14 -21.39 6.29
N ARG A 94 15.54 -20.16 6.63
CA ARG A 94 16.16 -19.25 5.66
C ARG A 94 17.50 -19.76 5.16
N CYS A 95 18.35 -20.26 6.05
CA CYS A 95 19.64 -20.83 5.68
C CYS A 95 19.46 -22.00 4.71
N ASN A 96 18.48 -22.89 4.95
CA ASN A 96 18.17 -24.00 4.05
C ASN A 96 17.75 -23.51 2.65
N LYS A 97 16.84 -22.52 2.57
CA LYS A 97 16.41 -21.95 1.28
C LYS A 97 17.56 -21.28 0.52
N ILE A 98 18.51 -20.65 1.22
CA ILE A 98 19.70 -20.06 0.61
C ILE A 98 20.61 -21.17 0.05
N THR A 99 20.84 -22.24 0.83
CA THR A 99 21.63 -23.39 0.39
C THR A 99 21.03 -24.06 -0.84
N GLU A 100 19.71 -24.28 -0.87
CA GLU A 100 19.01 -24.84 -2.03
C GLU A 100 19.20 -23.97 -3.29
N ARG A 101 19.10 -22.65 -3.14
CA ARG A 101 19.34 -21.70 -4.24
C ARG A 101 20.78 -21.77 -4.75
N ILE A 102 21.76 -21.82 -3.86
CA ILE A 102 23.18 -21.95 -4.21
C ILE A 102 23.40 -23.25 -4.99
N ILE A 103 22.88 -24.38 -4.49
CA ILE A 103 22.98 -25.69 -5.16
C ILE A 103 22.38 -25.62 -6.57
N CYS A 104 21.21 -25.01 -6.72
CA CYS A 104 20.56 -24.85 -8.02
C CYS A 104 21.42 -24.04 -9.01
N ILE A 105 22.01 -22.92 -8.55
CA ILE A 105 22.91 -22.10 -9.36
C ILE A 105 24.15 -22.89 -9.80
N TYR A 106 24.76 -23.68 -8.90
CA TYR A 106 25.92 -24.49 -9.23
C TYR A 106 25.58 -25.64 -10.19
N LYS A 107 24.45 -26.32 -10.01
CA LYS A 107 23.97 -27.36 -10.94
C LYS A 107 23.73 -26.79 -12.35
N PHE A 108 23.06 -25.63 -12.43
CA PHE A 108 22.84 -24.94 -13.69
C PHE A 108 24.17 -24.55 -14.37
N LYS A 109 25.14 -24.03 -13.60
CA LYS A 109 26.48 -23.73 -14.14
C LYS A 109 27.19 -24.97 -14.66
N SER A 110 27.14 -26.10 -13.96
CA SER A 110 27.78 -27.35 -14.42
C SER A 110 27.12 -27.93 -15.68
N GLU A 111 25.80 -27.81 -15.83
CA GLU A 111 25.05 -28.30 -17.00
C GLU A 111 25.22 -27.38 -18.23
N SER A 112 25.54 -26.10 -18.01
CA SER A 112 25.76 -25.10 -19.08
C SER A 112 27.19 -25.04 -19.64
N ILE A 113 28.15 -25.80 -19.08
CA ILE A 113 29.49 -25.92 -19.65
C ILE A 113 29.45 -27.06 -20.68
N PRO A 114 29.55 -26.79 -21.99
CA PRO A 114 29.60 -27.87 -22.97
C PRO A 114 30.86 -28.69 -22.70
N SER A 115 30.67 -29.98 -22.39
CA SER A 115 31.74 -30.96 -22.43
C SER A 115 32.35 -30.91 -23.82
N LYS A 116 33.59 -30.42 -23.92
CA LYS A 116 34.35 -30.45 -25.17
C LYS A 116 34.41 -31.91 -25.62
N PRO A 117 33.89 -32.27 -26.80
CA PRO A 117 34.01 -33.64 -27.29
C PRO A 117 35.49 -33.93 -27.49
N SER A 118 35.95 -35.04 -26.91
CA SER A 118 37.27 -35.63 -27.14
C SER A 118 37.27 -36.42 -28.46
#